data_AF-A0A537CF29-F1
#
_entry.id   AF-A0A537CF29-F1
#
_cell.length_a   1.000
_cell.length_b   1.000
_cell.length_c   1.000
_cell.angle_alpha   90.00
_cell.angle_beta   90.00
_cell.angle_gamma   90.00
#
_symmetry.space_group_name_H-M   'P 1'
#
loop_
_entity.id
_entity.type
_entity.pdbx_description
1 polymer ?
#
loop_
_entity_poly.entity_id
_entity_poly.type
_entity_poly.pdbx_seq_one_letter_code
_entity_poly.pdbx_strand_id
1 'polypeptide(L)'
;MGKESEQTPREKAEKTLLAIKEFKRYLEGVEKDLSGMSKKFSNREIAQGVGFAATGIHEALTYLGIVKKVVEKTERIFAKRNHVSDKETDGPLRASGDPQ
;
A
#
# COMPACT_ATOMS: atom_id res chain seq x y z
N MET A 1 10.67 14.79 28.47
CA MET A 1 9.68 14.13 27.59
C MET A 1 9.69 14.87 26.28
N GLY A 2 10.32 14.29 25.25
CA GLY A 2 10.53 14.96 23.96
C GLY A 2 9.21 15.17 23.24
N LYS A 3 8.95 16.39 22.81
CA LYS A 3 7.85 16.70 21.89
C LYS A 3 8.16 15.97 20.59
N GLU A 4 7.31 15.02 20.20
CA GLU A 4 7.33 14.54 18.82
C GLU A 4 7.19 15.77 17.92
N SER A 5 8.23 16.05 17.13
CA SER A 5 8.23 17.16 16.20
C SER A 5 7.04 16.99 15.26
N GLU A 6 6.28 18.08 15.06
CA GLU A 6 5.09 18.08 14.23
C GLU A 6 5.50 17.73 12.80
N GLN A 7 5.17 16.51 12.37
CA GLN A 7 5.65 16.00 11.08
C GLN A 7 5.11 16.83 9.92
N THR A 8 5.99 17.14 8.97
CA THR A 8 5.58 17.87 7.77
C THR A 8 4.61 17.01 6.93
N PRO A 9 3.74 17.63 6.11
CA PRO A 9 2.86 16.88 5.21
C PRO A 9 3.61 15.89 4.30
N ARG A 10 4.82 16.24 3.88
CA ARG A 10 5.72 15.38 3.08
C ARG A 10 6.17 14.16 3.87
N GLU A 11 6.66 14.35 5.09
CA GLU A 11 7.07 13.23 5.96
C GLU A 11 5.91 12.27 6.26
N LYS A 12 4.70 12.81 6.49
CA LYS A 12 3.49 11.99 6.67
C LYS A 12 3.18 11.19 5.40
N ALA A 13 3.31 11.78 4.22
CA ALA A 13 3.08 11.10 2.95
C ALA A 13 4.11 10.01 2.66
N GLU A 14 5.39 10.25 2.95
CA GLU A 14 6.48 9.26 2.81
C GLU A 14 6.30 8.08 3.78
N LYS A 15 5.96 8.35 5.05
CA LYS A 15 5.63 7.29 6.03
C LYS A 15 4.42 6.48 5.59
N THR A 16 3.39 7.12 5.07
CA THR A 16 2.19 6.44 4.55
C THR A 16 2.55 5.54 3.37
N LEU A 17 3.36 6.03 2.42
CA LEU A 17 3.79 5.23 1.28
C LEU A 17 4.63 4.03 1.71
N LEU A 18 5.51 4.20 2.70
CA LEU A 18 6.30 3.10 3.27
C LEU A 18 5.38 2.03 3.90
N ALA A 19 4.42 2.45 4.72
CA ALA A 19 3.46 1.54 5.34
C ALA A 19 2.63 0.76 4.30
N ILE A 20 2.22 1.41 3.20
CA ILE A 20 1.52 0.75 2.09
C ILE A 20 2.40 -0.32 1.44
N LYS A 21 3.69 -0.04 1.21
CA LYS A 21 4.63 -1.01 0.63
C LYS A 21 4.87 -2.20 1.54
N GLU A 22 5.01 -1.97 2.84
CA GLU A 22 5.16 -3.04 3.83
C GLU A 22 3.91 -3.91 3.89
N PHE A 23 2.73 -3.28 3.91
CA PHE A 23 1.46 -4.00 3.90
C PHE A 23 1.28 -4.84 2.63
N LYS A 24 1.66 -4.32 1.47
CA LYS A 24 1.66 -5.08 0.22
C LYS A 24 2.55 -6.33 0.30
N ARG A 25 3.77 -6.19 0.79
CA ARG A 25 4.70 -7.32 1.00
C ARG A 25 4.13 -8.35 1.97
N TYR A 26 3.46 -7.90 3.03
CA TYR A 26 2.76 -8.80 3.95
C TYR A 26 1.67 -9.62 3.24
N LEU A 27 0.82 -8.98 2.43
CA LEU A 27 -0.23 -9.66 1.67
C LEU A 27 0.32 -10.67 0.65
N GLU A 28 1.46 -10.39 0.01
CA GLU A 28 2.17 -11.33 -0.86
C GLU A 28 2.64 -12.57 -0.08
N GLY A 29 3.14 -12.39 1.15
CA GLY A 29 3.50 -13.48 2.05
C GLY A 29 2.29 -14.36 2.41
N VAL A 30 1.18 -13.73 2.82
CA VAL A 30 -0.08 -14.43 3.13
C VAL A 30 -0.57 -15.26 1.95
N GLU A 31 -0.57 -14.69 0.74
CA GLU A 31 -0.98 -15.41 -0.47
C GLU A 31 -0.08 -16.62 -0.75
N LYS A 32 1.23 -16.48 -0.58
CA LYS A 32 2.18 -17.58 -0.75
C LYS A 32 1.90 -18.72 0.24
N ASP A 33 1.65 -18.38 1.50
CA ASP A 33 1.35 -19.37 2.54
C ASP A 33 0.01 -20.07 2.28
N LEU A 34 -1.02 -19.31 1.88
CA LEU A 34 -2.32 -19.86 1.48
C LEU A 34 -2.20 -20.78 0.25
N SER A 35 -1.40 -20.41 -0.74
CA SER A 35 -1.12 -21.25 -1.91
C SER A 35 -0.36 -22.53 -1.52
N GLY A 36 0.54 -22.45 -0.55
CA GLY A 36 1.20 -23.62 0.03
C GLY A 36 0.22 -24.54 0.76
N MET A 37 -0.72 -23.95 1.50
CA MET A 37 -1.74 -24.69 2.25
C MET A 37 -2.76 -25.36 1.33
N SER A 38 -3.22 -24.69 0.26
CA SER A 38 -4.19 -25.26 -0.69
C SER A 38 -3.65 -26.42 -1.53
N LYS A 39 -2.32 -26.57 -1.60
CA LYS A 39 -1.67 -27.76 -2.20
C LYS A 39 -1.66 -28.96 -1.26
N LYS A 40 -1.77 -28.73 0.05
CA LYS A 40 -1.67 -29.77 1.10
C LYS A 40 -3.02 -30.19 1.65
N PHE A 41 -3.97 -29.25 1.69
CA PHE A 41 -5.28 -29.44 2.29
C PHE A 41 -6.35 -28.94 1.34
N SER A 42 -7.45 -29.68 1.26
CA SER A 42 -8.65 -29.24 0.57
C SER A 42 -9.30 -28.07 1.31
N ASN A 43 -10.08 -27.26 0.59
CA ASN A 43 -10.86 -26.18 1.20
C ASN A 43 -11.78 -26.67 2.32
N ARG A 44 -12.26 -27.93 2.25
CA ARG A 44 -13.09 -28.54 3.29
C ARG A 44 -12.29 -28.80 4.57
N GLU A 45 -11.09 -29.36 4.45
CA GLU A 45 -10.20 -29.60 5.60
C GLU A 45 -9.76 -28.30 6.26
N ILE A 46 -9.41 -27.29 5.45
CA ILE A 46 -9.07 -25.96 5.94
C ILE A 46 -10.25 -25.36 6.70
N ALA A 47 -11.45 -25.39 6.11
CA ALA A 47 -12.67 -24.87 6.73
C ALA A 47 -12.98 -25.57 8.07
N GLN A 48 -12.85 -26.89 8.10
CA GLN A 48 -13.05 -27.65 9.33
C GLN A 48 -12.02 -27.27 10.41
N GLY A 49 -10.73 -27.12 10.04
CA GLY A 49 -9.67 -26.76 10.99
C GLY A 49 -9.84 -25.38 11.62
N VAL A 50 -10.45 -24.43 10.89
CA VAL A 50 -10.69 -23.06 11.39
C VAL A 50 -12.12 -22.84 11.91
N GLY A 51 -12.97 -23.87 11.89
CA GLY A 51 -14.37 -23.77 12.34
C GLY A 51 -15.29 -22.95 11.42
N PHE A 52 -15.03 -22.95 10.11
CA PHE A 52 -15.83 -22.26 9.09
C PHE A 52 -16.58 -23.23 8.17
N ALA A 53 -17.58 -22.69 7.46
CA ALA A 53 -18.16 -23.35 6.30
C ALA A 53 -17.17 -23.34 5.12
N ALA A 54 -17.11 -24.41 4.34
CA ALA A 54 -16.20 -24.53 3.19
C ALA A 54 -16.40 -23.44 2.13
N THR A 55 -17.63 -22.95 1.97
CA THR A 55 -17.95 -21.80 1.10
C THR A 55 -17.27 -20.51 1.56
N GLY A 56 -17.14 -20.31 2.88
CA GLY A 56 -16.47 -19.14 3.46
C GLY A 56 -14.99 -19.05 3.11
N ILE A 57 -14.33 -20.17 2.79
CA ILE A 57 -12.93 -20.16 2.32
C ILE A 57 -12.81 -19.49 0.95
N HIS A 58 -13.74 -19.77 0.02
CA HIS A 58 -13.74 -19.13 -1.30
C HIS A 58 -13.97 -17.62 -1.21
N GLU A 59 -14.88 -17.19 -0.33
CA GLU A 59 -15.16 -15.79 -0.08
C GLU A 59 -13.96 -15.07 0.53
N ALA A 60 -13.32 -15.67 1.54
CA ALA A 60 -12.12 -15.12 2.16
C ALA A 60 -10.98 -14.90 1.13
N LEU A 61 -10.75 -15.87 0.24
CA LEU A 61 -9.77 -15.74 -0.84
C LEU A 61 -10.15 -14.63 -1.84
N THR A 62 -11.44 -14.47 -2.12
CA THR A 62 -11.93 -13.39 -2.98
C THR A 62 -11.68 -12.02 -2.33
N TYR A 63 -12.00 -11.87 -1.04
CA TYR A 63 -11.75 -10.63 -0.31
C TYR A 63 -10.27 -10.27 -0.25
N LEU A 64 -9.38 -11.25 -0.06
CA LEU A 64 -7.93 -11.02 -0.14
C LEU A 64 -7.53 -10.44 -1.50
N GLY A 65 -8.09 -10.98 -2.59
CA GLY A 65 -7.87 -10.45 -3.95
C GLY A 65 -8.33 -8.99 -4.11
N ILE A 66 -9.46 -8.62 -3.50
CA ILE A 66 -9.97 -7.24 -3.51
C ILE A 66 -9.04 -6.32 -2.73
N VAL A 67 -8.64 -6.71 -1.50
CA VAL A 67 -7.75 -5.93 -0.65
C VAL A 67 -6.43 -5.64 -1.36
N LYS A 68 -5.82 -6.65 -2.02
CA LYS A 68 -4.60 -6.45 -2.81
C LYS A 68 -4.76 -5.38 -3.89
N LYS A 69 -5.86 -5.43 -4.67
CA LYS A 69 -6.15 -4.44 -5.72
C LYS A 69 -6.32 -3.03 -5.16
N VAL A 70 -6.97 -2.89 -4.00
CA VAL A 70 -7.13 -1.60 -3.31
C VAL A 70 -5.77 -1.06 -2.90
N VAL A 71 -4.92 -1.89 -2.26
CA VAL A 71 -3.57 -1.49 -1.83
C VAL A 71 -2.71 -1.05 -3.01
N GLU A 72 -2.69 -1.81 -4.11
CA GLU A 72 -1.97 -1.45 -5.33
C GLU A 72 -2.46 -0.14 -5.96
N LYS A 73 -3.77 0.12 -5.91
CA LYS A 73 -4.33 1.38 -6.39
C LYS A 73 -3.92 2.55 -5.49
N THR A 74 -3.98 2.36 -4.18
CA THR A 74 -3.57 3.36 -3.19
C THR A 74 -2.08 3.68 -3.33
N GLU A 75 -1.21 2.66 -3.45
CA GLU A 75 0.23 2.85 -3.70
C GLU A 75 0.48 3.73 -4.93
N ARG A 76 -0.19 3.45 -6.06
CA ARG A 76 -0.07 4.24 -7.29
C ARG A 76 -0.50 5.69 -7.13
N ILE A 77 -1.55 5.95 -6.34
CA ILE A 77 -2.03 7.31 -6.08
C ILE A 77 -0.99 8.08 -5.25
N PHE A 78 -0.46 7.47 -4.19
CA PHE A 78 0.53 8.11 -3.33
C PHE A 78 1.89 8.31 -4.03
N ALA A 79 2.35 7.33 -4.80
CA ALA A 79 3.58 7.47 -5.59
C ALA A 79 3.50 8.63 -6.60
N LYS A 80 2.35 8.80 -7.27
CA LYS A 80 2.13 9.93 -8.19
C LYS A 80 2.07 11.28 -7.48
N ARG A 81 1.42 11.36 -6.33
CA ARG A 81 1.27 12.61 -5.56
C ARG A 81 2.63 13.15 -5.09
N ASN A 82 3.54 12.26 -4.69
CA ASN A 82 4.88 12.64 -4.26
C ASN A 82 5.77 13.14 -5.41
N HIS A 83 5.54 12.70 -6.65
CA HIS A 83 6.28 13.21 -7.83
C HIS A 83 5.87 14.64 -8.25
N VAL A 84 4.63 15.06 -7.99
CA VAL A 84 4.15 16.40 -8.38
C VAL A 84 4.72 17.48 -7.47
N SER A 85 4.97 17.17 -6.19
CA SER A 85 5.52 18.14 -5.24
C SER A 85 6.96 18.58 -5.53
N ASP A 86 7.75 17.78 -6.24
CA ASP A 86 9.14 18.15 -6.61
C ASP A 86 9.21 19.03 -7.87
N LYS A 87 8.07 19.33 -8.53
CA LYS A 87 8.03 20.18 -9.74
C LYS A 87 7.58 21.63 -9.52
N GLU A 88 7.28 22.04 -8.28
CA GLU A 88 6.86 23.42 -7.96
C GLU A 88 8.00 24.33 -7.45
N THR A 89 9.26 23.96 -7.67
CA THR A 89 10.43 24.82 -7.30
C THR A 89 11.33 25.18 -8.48
N ASP A 90 10.78 25.25 -9.70
CA ASP A 90 11.46 25.86 -10.83
C ASP A 90 10.64 27.06 -11.34
N GLY A 91 10.59 28.10 -10.50
CA GLY A 91 10.02 29.39 -10.86
C GLY A 91 10.98 30.16 -11.79
N PRO A 92 10.48 30.86 -12.82
CA PRO A 92 11.33 31.58 -13.76
C PRO A 92 11.99 32.77 -13.05
N LEU A 93 13.32 32.75 -12.92
CA LEU A 93 14.08 33.94 -12.58
C LEU A 93 13.86 34.99 -13.69
N ARG A 94 13.00 35.97 -13.38
CA ARG A 94 12.86 37.21 -14.13
C ARG A 94 14.25 37.84 -14.27
N ALA A 95 14.80 37.82 -15.47
CA ALA A 95 15.87 38.72 -15.85
C ALA A 95 15.24 40.11 -16.08
N SER A 96 15.22 40.93 -15.03
CA SER A 96 15.05 42.38 -15.18
C SER A 96 16.42 42.99 -15.43
N GLY A 97 16.66 43.44 -16.66
CA GLY A 97 17.82 44.22 -17.04
C GLY A 97 17.46 45.11 -18.22
N ASP A 98 16.90 46.29 -17.93
CA ASP A 98 16.86 47.40 -18.87
C ASP A 98 18.25 48.06 -18.91
N PRO A 99 18.86 48.31 -20.08
CA PRO A 99 19.93 49.27 -20.21
C PRO A 99 19.39 50.66 -20.55
N GLN A 100 19.99 51.68 -19.93
CA GLN A 100 19.89 53.09 -20.29
C GLN A 100 20.35 53.37 -21.73
#